data_AF-M3BEQ2-F1
#
_entry.id   AF-M3BEQ2-F1
#
_cell.length_a   1.000
_cell.length_b   1.000
_cell.length_c   1.000
_cell.angle_alpha   90.00
_cell.angle_beta   90.00
_cell.angle_gamma   90.00
#
_symmetry.space_group_name_H-M   'P 1'
#
loop_
_entity.id
_entity.type
_entity.pdbx_description
1 polymer ?
#
loop_
_entity_poly.entity_id
_entity_poly.type
_entity_poly.pdbx_seq_one_letter_code
_entity_poly.pdbx_strand_id
1 'polypeptide(L)' 'MTLEPAPVEGCKVCAHCANWRRAYRTGVGTSDGYANLSAASDCNMEIRNHPHQPRKVALPIRPPAVTA' A
#
# COMPACT_ATOMS: atom_id res chain seq x y z
N MET A 1 4.56 -0.09 15.88
CA MET A 1 4.89 -0.94 14.70
C MET A 1 3.87 -0.66 13.61
N THR A 2 4.15 0.22 12.65
CA THR A 2 3.30 0.34 11.46
C THR A 2 3.73 -0.75 10.47
N LEU A 3 2.91 -1.81 10.37
CA LEU A 3 3.18 -3.01 9.57
C LEU A 3 2.99 -2.71 8.07
N GLU A 4 3.93 -1.99 7.51
CA GLU A 4 3.91 -1.64 6.10
C GLU A 4 4.16 -2.86 5.23
N PRO A 5 3.39 -3.02 4.14
CA PRO A 5 3.63 -4.11 3.23
C PRO A 5 5.00 -3.94 2.54
N ALA A 6 5.77 -5.02 2.54
CA ALA A 6 7.00 -5.11 1.76
C ALA A 6 6.65 -5.33 0.28
N PRO A 7 7.41 -4.74 -0.66
CA PRO A 7 7.24 -5.04 -2.07
C PRO A 7 7.60 -6.50 -2.38
N VAL A 8 6.88 -7.13 -3.31
CA VAL A 8 7.24 -8.47 -3.80
C VAL A 8 8.49 -8.38 -4.67
N GLU A 9 9.44 -9.28 -4.42
CA GLU A 9 10.70 -9.36 -5.18
C GLU A 9 10.44 -9.54 -6.68
N GLY A 10 11.15 -8.79 -7.51
CA GLY A 10 10.98 -8.81 -8.97
C GLY A 10 9.73 -8.09 -9.51
N CYS A 11 8.80 -7.67 -8.64
CA CYS A 11 7.62 -6.90 -9.08
C CYS A 11 7.95 -5.41 -9.24
N LYS A 12 7.90 -4.94 -10.49
CA LYS A 12 8.11 -3.52 -10.81
C LYS A 12 7.07 -2.60 -10.18
N VAL A 13 5.80 -3.01 -10.12
CA VAL A 13 4.72 -2.19 -9.54
C VAL A 13 4.92 -2.04 -8.03
N CYS A 14 5.18 -3.14 -7.32
CA CYS A 14 5.47 -3.08 -5.89
C CYS A 14 6.71 -2.22 -5.58
N ALA A 15 7.78 -2.36 -6.36
CA ALA A 15 8.98 -1.54 -6.20
C ALA A 15 8.67 -0.04 -6.45
N HIS A 16 7.87 0.27 -7.47
CA HIS A 16 7.42 1.62 -7.76
C HIS A 16 6.61 2.21 -6.61
N CYS A 17 5.60 1.49 -6.11
CA CYS A 17 4.80 1.91 -4.96
C CYS A 17 5.65 2.08 -3.70
N ALA A 18 6.64 1.22 -3.46
CA ALA A 18 7.53 1.34 -2.29
C ALA A 18 8.38 2.62 -2.36
N ASN A 19 8.86 3.00 -3.54
CA ASN A 19 9.62 4.23 -3.75
C ASN A 19 8.72 5.48 -3.58
N TRP A 20 7.55 5.49 -4.23
CA TRP A 20 6.61 6.61 -4.09
C TRP A 20 6.07 6.76 -2.68
N ARG A 21 5.81 5.66 -1.97
CA ARG A 21 5.45 5.70 -0.56
C ARG A 21 6.49 6.45 0.28
N ARG A 22 7.78 6.23 0.02
CA ARG A 22 8.86 6.94 0.74
C ARG A 22 8.85 8.43 0.39
N ALA A 23 8.74 8.77 -0.89
CA ALA A 23 8.64 10.16 -1.35
C ALA A 23 7.42 10.87 -0.73
N TYR A 24 6.24 10.27 -0.78
CA TYR A 24 5.01 10.83 -0.21
C TYR A 24 5.03 10.98 1.31
N ARG A 25 5.87 10.23 2.04
CA ARG A 25 6.00 10.46 3.49
C ARG A 25 6.79 11.70 3.85
N THR A 26 7.72 12.09 3.00
CA THR A 26 8.69 13.15 3.32
C THR A 26 8.47 14.39 2.46
N GLY A 27 7.75 14.29 1.34
CA GLY A 27 7.69 15.30 0.28
C GLY A 27 8.95 15.35 -0.58
N VAL A 28 9.97 14.56 -0.28
CA VAL A 28 11.22 14.58 -1.04
C VAL A 28 11.03 13.82 -2.34
N GLY A 29 11.20 14.51 -3.47
CA GLY A 29 11.02 13.95 -4.81
C GLY A 29 9.58 13.99 -5.32
N THR A 30 8.63 14.59 -4.58
CA THR A 30 7.30 14.94 -5.11
C THR A 30 7.35 16.31 -5.79
N SER A 31 6.39 16.59 -6.67
CA SER A 31 6.34 17.84 -7.44
C SER A 31 6.03 19.09 -6.60
N ASP A 32 5.32 18.89 -5.48
CA ASP A 32 4.88 19.95 -4.57
C ASP A 32 5.82 20.12 -3.35
N GLY A 33 6.73 19.16 -3.13
CA GLY A 33 7.67 19.18 -2.01
C GLY A 33 7.04 18.88 -0.64
N TYR A 34 5.77 18.46 -0.59
CA TYR A 34 5.04 18.22 0.66
C TYR A 34 4.75 16.74 0.90
N ALA A 35 4.69 16.36 2.18
CA ALA A 35 4.23 15.03 2.55
C ALA A 35 2.74 14.85 2.21
N ASN A 36 2.41 13.73 1.59
CA ASN A 36 1.06 13.31 1.26
C ASN A 36 0.78 11.91 1.84
N LEU A 37 0.31 11.87 3.10
CA LEU A 37 0.09 10.62 3.83
C LEU A 37 -1.05 9.77 3.24
N SER A 38 -1.99 10.40 2.52
CA SER A 38 -3.04 9.69 1.78
C SER A 38 -2.43 8.88 0.64
N ALA A 39 -1.64 9.53 -0.23
CA ALA A 39 -0.97 8.86 -1.34
C ALA A 39 0.04 7.78 -0.87
N ALA A 40 0.71 8.00 0.26
CA ALA A 40 1.54 6.97 0.90
C ALA A 40 0.72 5.75 1.36
N SER A 41 -0.53 5.96 1.79
CA SER A 41 -1.46 4.89 2.17
C SER A 41 -2.01 4.15 0.95
N ASP A 42 -2.29 4.86 -0.14
CA ASP A 42 -2.70 4.25 -1.41
C ASP A 42 -1.61 3.31 -1.95
N CYS A 43 -0.33 3.70 -1.84
CA CYS A 43 0.79 2.82 -2.17
C CYS A 43 0.79 1.53 -1.31
N ASN A 44 0.40 1.60 -0.03
CA ASN A 44 0.28 0.40 0.80
C ASN A 44 -0.86 -0.50 0.33
N MET A 45 -1.99 0.09 -0.07
CA MET A 45 -3.12 -0.66 -0.57
C MET A 45 -2.78 -1.37 -1.88
N GLU A 46 -2.08 -0.68 -2.80
CA GLU A 46 -1.60 -1.29 -4.03
C GLU A 46 -0.67 -2.47 -3.74
N ILE A 47 0.37 -2.30 -2.90
CA ILE A 47 1.30 -3.42 -2.58
C ILE A 47 0.56 -4.62 -1.96
N ARG A 48 -0.48 -4.40 -1.14
CA ARG A 48 -1.25 -5.50 -0.53
C ARG A 48 -2.15 -6.23 -1.53
N ASN A 49 -2.75 -5.49 -2.46
CA ASN A 49 -3.81 -5.99 -3.33
C ASN A 49 -3.34 -6.32 -4.75
N HIS A 50 -2.12 -5.88 -5.11
CA HIS A 50 -1.52 -6.14 -6.41
C HIS A 50 -1.46 -7.65 -6.66
N PRO A 51 -1.95 -8.13 -7.81
CA PRO A 51 -2.06 -9.56 -8.06
C PRO A 51 -0.68 -10.22 -8.16
N HIS A 52 -0.33 -11.00 -7.14
CA HIS A 52 0.75 -11.97 -7.14
C HIS A 52 0.15 -13.34 -6.86
N GLN A 53 0.61 -14.41 -7.53
CA GLN A 53 0.14 -15.75 -7.19
C GLN A 53 0.82 -16.24 -5.90
N PRO A 54 0.06 -16.75 -4.91
CA PRO A 54 -1.40 -16.74 -4.78
C PRO A 54 -1.96 -15.40 -4.26
N ARG A 55 -3.08 -14.95 -4.84
CA ARG A 55 -3.70 -13.66 -4.51
C ARG A 55 -4.13 -13.63 -3.04
N LYS A 56 -3.69 -12.64 -2.26
CA LYS A 56 -4.20 -12.45 -0.89
C LYS A 56 -5.71 -12.16 -0.96
N VAL A 57 -6.45 -12.91 -0.14
CA VAL A 57 -7.90 -13.09 -0.15
C VAL A 57 -8.66 -11.75 -0.12
N ALA A 58 -9.75 -11.66 -0.90
CA ALA A 58 -10.71 -10.57 -0.81
C ALA A 58 -11.39 -10.55 0.58
N LEU A 59 -11.87 -9.38 1.01
CA LEU A 59 -12.67 -9.26 2.23
C LEU A 59 -13.82 -10.29 2.23
N PRO A 60 -14.17 -10.90 3.38
CA PRO A 60 -15.35 -11.74 3.47
C PRO A 60 -16.59 -10.98 2.98
N ILE A 61 -17.39 -11.61 2.12
CA ILE A 61 -18.66 -11.03 1.62
C ILE A 61 -19.62 -10.76 2.78
N ARG A 62 -19.55 -11.60 3.82
CA ARG A 62 -20.41 -11.45 5.00
C ARG A 62 -19.89 -10.32 5.90
N PRO A 63 -20.77 -9.38 6.31
CA PRO A 63 -20.40 -8.41 7.32
C PRO A 63 -20.04 -9.12 8.64
N PRO A 64 -19.15 -8.53 9.46
CA PRO A 64 -18.86 -9.07 10.78
C PRO A 64 -20.16 -9.15 11.59
N ALA A 65 -20.36 -10.27 12.30
CA ALA A 65 -21.49 -10.39 13.20
C ALA A 65 -21.31 -9.36 14.32
N VAL A 66 -22.16 -8.34 14.35
CA VAL A 66 -22.20 -7.38 15.44
C VAL A 66 -22.94 -8.06 16.59
N THR A 67 -22.24 -8.52 17.61
CA THR A 67 -22.87 -8.83 18.90
C THR A 67 -23.01 -7.52 19.68
N ALA A 68 -24.25 -7.12 19.94
CA ALA A 68 -24.60 -6.03 20.85
C ALA A 68 -24.30 -6.40 22.31
#